data_AF-A0A343TI29-F1
#
_entry.id   AF-A0A343TI29-F1
#
_cell.length_a   1.000
_cell.length_b   1.000
_cell.length_c   1.000
_cell.angle_alpha   90.00
_cell.angle_beta   90.00
_cell.angle_gamma   90.00
#
_symmetry.space_group_name_H-M   'P 1'
#
loop_
_entity.id
_entity.type
_entity.pdbx_description
1 polymer ?
#
loop_
_entity_poly.entity_id
_entity_poly.type
_entity_poly.pdbx_seq_one_letter_code
_entity_poly.pdbx_strand_id
1 'polypeptide(L)'
;MSRHVTLVRTHPTVDPADLYRMKDTSEVMSLPETLATRLDDEEAVATVPLGGDDRLVVTPSRTLVYRAEGLLSDESVEEYPHGAERLTVSRGRRKAKLTFDYGLDGERTVSIPAKRLEDALHPVLAGTLSAAGITDPGESALRTFRFSELTLVVTSDRVVKHIGAAVWDDDYEEFHYDDVSDLQFEEGSVATSVVLTVDGRQQRFKAPNEQARAVQETLVDALCDHYDVASLEEFRLAVQPDEEGGEEAPDPTDFGEGPDPLSAEPAEGDDTDDGISVSETGSGTAGVSSPSDAASPASGTESEDGSETARVDAVDDAIDDVLSTAESGDSGAEAGTGTTAGRGAAQEATPDSATHDGTDAGTDAGTDAGTDAGTDAGTDNGFEGTFEPARAADGDFERLLEEVETLRETVERQGERLDQQSQLIEQLIEELRRGR
;
A
#
# COMPACT_ATOMS: atom_id res chain seq x y z
N MET A 1 11.46 -54.19 -29.74
CA MET A 1 10.18 -53.45 -29.86
C MET A 1 9.84 -52.90 -28.48
N SER A 2 10.48 -51.81 -28.08
CA SER A 2 10.17 -51.11 -26.81
C SER A 2 9.28 -49.92 -27.14
N ARG A 3 8.08 -49.90 -26.54
CA ARG A 3 7.12 -48.81 -26.67
C ARG A 3 7.49 -47.71 -25.66
N HIS A 4 7.83 -46.53 -26.16
CA HIS A 4 7.78 -45.29 -25.39
C HIS A 4 6.33 -44.98 -25.06
N VAL A 5 6.05 -44.80 -23.77
CA VAL A 5 4.81 -44.17 -23.28
C VAL A 5 5.20 -42.75 -22.90
N THR A 6 4.83 -41.80 -23.77
CA THR A 6 4.87 -40.38 -23.48
C THR A 6 3.72 -40.07 -22.54
N LEU A 7 4.03 -39.77 -21.27
CA LEU A 7 3.08 -39.24 -20.30
C LEU A 7 2.95 -37.74 -20.57
N VAL A 8 1.98 -37.37 -21.40
CA VAL A 8 1.52 -35.98 -21.53
C VAL A 8 0.83 -35.64 -20.22
N ARG A 9 1.49 -34.86 -19.39
CA ARG A 9 0.93 -34.32 -18.15
C ARG A 9 0.12 -33.09 -18.54
N THR A 10 -1.13 -33.29 -18.92
CA THR A 10 -2.11 -32.19 -19.05
C THR A 10 -2.46 -31.73 -17.64
N HIS A 11 -1.74 -30.75 -17.11
CA HIS A 11 -2.28 -29.92 -16.05
C HIS A 11 -3.26 -28.94 -16.72
N PRO A 12 -4.51 -28.84 -16.28
CA PRO A 12 -5.35 -27.72 -16.70
C PRO A 12 -4.77 -26.47 -16.05
N THR A 13 -4.11 -25.63 -16.84
CA THR A 13 -3.85 -24.23 -16.48
C THR A 13 -5.22 -23.59 -16.32
N VAL A 14 -5.68 -23.45 -15.08
CA VAL A 14 -6.88 -22.68 -14.79
C VAL A 14 -6.42 -21.25 -14.85
N ASP A 15 -6.70 -20.60 -15.97
CA ASP A 15 -6.56 -19.15 -16.11
C ASP A 15 -7.30 -18.50 -14.93
N PRO A 16 -6.66 -17.63 -14.13
CA PRO A 16 -7.33 -16.93 -13.03
C PRO A 16 -8.53 -16.09 -13.53
N ALA A 17 -8.57 -15.69 -14.81
CA ALA A 17 -9.76 -15.12 -15.44
C ALA A 17 -10.92 -16.14 -15.57
N ASP A 18 -10.62 -17.43 -15.78
CA ASP A 18 -11.61 -18.51 -15.84
C ASP A 18 -12.17 -18.90 -14.47
N LEU A 19 -11.43 -18.64 -13.38
CA LEU A 19 -11.93 -18.80 -12.01
C LEU A 19 -13.06 -17.81 -11.69
N TYR A 20 -13.09 -16.65 -12.33
CA TYR A 20 -14.21 -15.70 -12.29
C TYR A 20 -15.30 -16.02 -13.31
N ARG A 21 -14.94 -16.56 -14.48
CA ARG A 21 -15.89 -16.89 -15.56
C ARG A 21 -16.80 -18.09 -15.26
N MET A 22 -16.32 -19.09 -14.51
CA MET A 22 -17.02 -20.37 -14.36
C MET A 22 -18.07 -20.44 -13.24
N LYS A 23 -18.11 -19.48 -12.30
CA LYS A 23 -19.14 -19.49 -11.24
C LYS A 23 -20.42 -18.73 -11.59
N ASP A 24 -20.42 -17.94 -12.65
CA ASP A 24 -21.48 -16.95 -12.86
C ASP A 24 -22.28 -17.14 -14.17
N THR A 25 -21.96 -18.12 -15.02
CA THR A 25 -22.64 -18.24 -16.33
C THR A 25 -24.15 -18.58 -16.22
N SER A 26 -24.66 -18.95 -15.04
CA SER A 26 -26.10 -19.19 -14.81
C SER A 26 -26.86 -17.99 -14.21
N GLU A 27 -26.20 -16.96 -13.67
CA GLU A 27 -26.86 -15.74 -13.16
C GLU A 27 -26.81 -14.58 -14.17
N VAL A 28 -26.02 -14.68 -15.24
CA VAL A 28 -26.04 -13.71 -16.37
C VAL A 28 -27.35 -13.72 -17.19
N MET A 29 -28.32 -14.59 -16.88
CA MET A 29 -29.53 -14.75 -17.72
C MET A 29 -30.69 -13.80 -17.40
N SER A 30 -30.55 -12.87 -16.46
CA SER A 30 -31.36 -11.63 -16.51
C SER A 30 -30.75 -10.55 -15.62
N LEU A 31 -29.82 -9.76 -16.18
CA LEU A 31 -29.55 -8.45 -15.61
C LEU A 31 -30.87 -7.64 -15.63
N PRO A 32 -31.21 -6.89 -14.56
CA PRO A 32 -32.35 -5.99 -14.56
C PRO A 32 -32.32 -5.04 -15.77
N GLU A 33 -33.48 -4.74 -16.38
CA GLU A 33 -33.55 -3.93 -17.61
C GLU A 33 -32.91 -2.54 -17.44
N THR A 34 -33.02 -1.97 -16.24
CA THR A 34 -32.40 -0.69 -15.88
C THR A 34 -30.88 -0.76 -15.96
N LEU A 35 -30.28 -1.81 -15.39
CA LEU A 35 -28.84 -2.06 -15.42
C LEU A 35 -28.36 -2.39 -16.84
N ALA A 36 -29.10 -3.21 -17.58
CA ALA A 36 -28.80 -3.53 -18.97
C ALA A 36 -28.83 -2.28 -19.87
N THR A 37 -29.78 -1.37 -19.63
CA THR A 37 -29.86 -0.09 -20.36
C THR A 37 -28.67 0.81 -20.04
N ARG A 38 -28.23 0.86 -18.77
CA ARG A 38 -27.10 1.70 -18.33
C ARG A 38 -25.72 1.18 -18.73
N LEU A 39 -25.60 -0.12 -19.07
CA LEU A 39 -24.35 -0.68 -19.58
C LEU A 39 -23.99 -0.09 -20.97
N ASP A 40 -24.93 0.47 -21.72
CA ASP A 40 -24.70 1.10 -23.04
C ASP A 40 -23.81 0.25 -23.98
N ASP A 41 -24.10 -1.05 -24.10
CA ASP A 41 -23.35 -2.04 -24.88
C ASP A 41 -21.92 -2.38 -24.36
N GLU A 42 -21.49 -1.86 -23.21
CA GLU A 42 -20.26 -2.31 -22.56
C GLU A 42 -20.45 -3.70 -21.90
N GLU A 43 -19.51 -4.60 -22.15
CA GLU A 43 -19.50 -5.90 -21.50
C GLU A 43 -19.00 -5.79 -20.05
N ALA A 44 -19.71 -6.47 -19.14
CA ALA A 44 -19.28 -6.58 -17.76
C ALA A 44 -18.00 -7.43 -17.66
N VAL A 45 -16.93 -6.82 -17.14
CA VAL A 45 -15.68 -7.51 -16.80
C VAL A 45 -15.85 -8.32 -15.53
N ALA A 46 -16.59 -7.78 -14.56
CA ALA A 46 -16.89 -8.46 -13.30
C ALA A 46 -18.28 -8.08 -12.78
N THR A 47 -18.94 -9.02 -12.12
CA THR A 47 -20.18 -8.78 -11.38
C THR A 47 -20.02 -9.30 -9.95
N VAL A 48 -20.27 -8.45 -8.96
CA VAL A 48 -20.10 -8.76 -7.53
C VAL A 48 -21.44 -8.63 -6.81
N PRO A 49 -21.97 -9.72 -6.21
CA PRO A 49 -23.21 -9.65 -5.45
C PRO A 49 -23.01 -8.93 -4.12
N LEU A 50 -23.73 -7.82 -3.93
CA LEU A 50 -23.70 -7.02 -2.69
C LEU A 50 -24.70 -7.56 -1.65
N GLY A 51 -25.62 -8.43 -2.05
CA GLY A 51 -26.56 -9.12 -1.17
C GLY A 51 -28.02 -8.76 -1.48
N GLY A 52 -28.92 -9.72 -1.29
CA GLY A 52 -30.23 -9.63 -1.94
C GLY A 52 -30.04 -9.61 -3.45
N ASP A 53 -30.71 -8.69 -4.13
CA ASP A 53 -30.61 -8.47 -5.57
C ASP A 53 -29.65 -7.34 -5.96
N ASP A 54 -28.98 -6.71 -4.98
CA ASP A 54 -27.97 -5.67 -5.22
C ASP A 54 -26.70 -6.24 -5.88
N ARG A 55 -26.19 -5.53 -6.89
CA ARG A 55 -25.02 -5.95 -7.67
C ARG A 55 -24.09 -4.75 -7.89
N LEU A 56 -22.78 -5.00 -7.88
CA LEU A 56 -21.77 -4.10 -8.41
C LEU A 56 -21.26 -4.69 -9.72
N VAL A 57 -21.30 -3.93 -10.80
CA VAL A 57 -20.84 -4.34 -12.13
C VAL A 57 -19.68 -3.45 -12.53
N VAL A 58 -18.56 -4.08 -12.89
CA VAL A 58 -17.38 -3.38 -13.40
C VAL A 58 -17.33 -3.58 -14.91
N THR A 59 -17.26 -2.48 -15.64
CA THR A 59 -17.04 -2.42 -17.10
C THR A 59 -15.62 -1.89 -17.36
N PRO A 60 -15.13 -1.88 -18.61
CA PRO A 60 -13.83 -1.28 -18.89
C PRO A 60 -13.73 0.18 -18.43
N SER A 61 -14.77 0.98 -18.66
CA SER A 61 -14.71 2.44 -18.43
C SER A 61 -15.25 2.92 -17.08
N ARG A 62 -16.10 2.13 -16.43
CA ARG A 62 -16.84 2.55 -15.22
C ARG A 62 -17.28 1.38 -14.34
N THR A 63 -17.57 1.70 -13.09
CA THR A 63 -18.27 0.81 -12.15
C THR A 63 -19.70 1.29 -11.98
N LEU A 64 -20.65 0.37 -12.12
CA LEU A 64 -22.07 0.58 -11.88
C LEU A 64 -22.50 -0.14 -10.61
N VAL A 65 -23.32 0.52 -9.79
CA VAL A 65 -23.85 -0.04 -8.54
C VAL A 65 -25.35 -0.07 -8.67
N TYR A 66 -25.89 -1.27 -8.82
CA TYR A 66 -27.32 -1.54 -8.87
C TYR A 66 -27.85 -1.83 -7.48
N ARG A 67 -28.88 -1.09 -7.08
CA ARG A 67 -29.69 -1.32 -5.88
C ARG A 67 -31.08 -1.71 -6.30
N ALA A 68 -31.51 -2.89 -5.86
CA ALA A 68 -32.85 -3.35 -6.16
C ALA A 68 -33.89 -2.55 -5.37
N GLU A 69 -35.11 -2.50 -5.89
CA GLU A 69 -36.25 -1.92 -5.17
C GLU A 69 -36.44 -2.62 -3.82
N GLY A 70 -36.41 -1.83 -2.76
CA GLY A 70 -36.65 -2.25 -1.39
C GLY A 70 -37.95 -1.66 -0.84
N LEU A 71 -38.30 -2.06 0.38
CA LEU A 71 -39.53 -1.58 1.04
C LEU A 71 -39.58 -0.06 1.25
N LEU A 72 -38.43 0.61 1.23
CA LEU A 72 -38.24 2.04 1.53
C LEU A 72 -37.37 2.75 0.49
N SER A 73 -36.95 2.07 -0.57
CA SER A 73 -36.00 2.61 -1.53
C SER A 73 -36.36 2.12 -2.92
N ASP A 74 -36.43 3.05 -3.87
CA ASP A 74 -36.68 2.71 -5.26
C ASP A 74 -35.44 2.04 -5.88
N GLU A 75 -35.66 1.34 -6.99
CA GLU A 75 -34.58 0.80 -7.83
C GLU A 75 -33.66 1.92 -8.32
N SER A 76 -32.35 1.73 -8.18
CA SER A 76 -31.36 2.73 -8.61
C SER A 76 -30.11 2.11 -9.23
N VAL A 77 -29.51 2.87 -10.15
CA VAL A 77 -28.19 2.59 -10.72
C VAL A 77 -27.33 3.84 -10.56
N GLU A 78 -26.22 3.69 -9.84
CA GLU A 78 -25.21 4.72 -9.69
C GLU A 78 -23.97 4.38 -10.52
N GLU A 79 -23.34 5.38 -11.11
CA GLU A 79 -22.18 5.22 -11.99
C GLU A 79 -20.96 5.97 -11.45
N TYR A 80 -19.83 5.28 -11.52
CA TYR A 80 -18.53 5.70 -11.04
C TYR A 80 -17.50 5.48 -12.15
N PRO A 81 -17.16 6.52 -12.94
CA PRO A 81 -16.12 6.43 -13.96
C PRO A 81 -14.78 5.98 -13.35
N HIS A 82 -14.00 5.22 -14.12
CA HIS A 82 -12.69 4.72 -13.69
C HIS A 82 -11.55 5.75 -13.82
N GLY A 83 -11.78 6.90 -14.46
CA GLY A 83 -10.82 8.00 -14.55
C GLY A 83 -10.65 8.79 -13.24
N ALA A 84 -10.66 8.11 -12.09
CA ALA A 84 -10.37 8.72 -10.80
C ALA A 84 -8.86 8.89 -10.64
N GLU A 85 -8.43 10.06 -10.16
CA GLU A 85 -7.03 10.36 -9.86
C GLU A 85 -6.58 9.62 -8.60
N ARG A 86 -7.51 9.39 -7.66
CA ARG A 86 -7.23 8.69 -6.40
C ARG A 86 -8.39 7.78 -6.00
N LEU A 87 -8.07 6.57 -5.54
CA LEU A 87 -9.03 5.62 -4.99
C LEU A 87 -8.71 5.34 -3.52
N THR A 88 -9.64 5.67 -2.63
CA THR A 88 -9.49 5.45 -1.19
C THR A 88 -10.49 4.42 -0.69
N VAL A 89 -10.09 3.65 0.32
CA VAL A 89 -10.96 2.66 0.97
C VAL A 89 -10.99 2.87 2.47
N SER A 90 -12.20 3.02 3.00
CA SER A 90 -12.44 3.00 4.45
C SER A 90 -13.23 1.75 4.85
N ARG A 91 -12.69 0.95 5.78
CA ARG A 91 -13.33 -0.27 6.27
C ARG A 91 -14.04 -0.01 7.59
N GLY A 92 -15.36 -0.15 7.59
CA GLY A 92 -16.15 -0.27 8.80
C GLY A 92 -16.45 -1.73 9.15
N ARG A 93 -17.12 -1.94 10.29
CA ARG A 93 -17.48 -3.29 10.77
C ARG A 93 -18.40 -4.07 9.80
N ARG A 94 -19.34 -3.37 9.17
CA ARG A 94 -20.39 -3.99 8.33
C ARG A 94 -20.33 -3.52 6.87
N LYS A 95 -19.95 -2.27 6.66
CA LYS A 95 -19.84 -1.63 5.36
C LYS A 95 -18.41 -1.17 5.16
N ALA A 96 -17.96 -1.17 3.91
CA ALA A 96 -16.77 -0.47 3.46
C ALA A 96 -17.21 0.64 2.51
N LYS A 97 -16.43 1.73 2.46
CA LYS A 97 -16.59 2.84 1.53
C LYS A 97 -15.44 2.81 0.53
N LEU A 98 -15.77 2.87 -0.75
CA LEU A 98 -14.84 3.15 -1.83
C LEU A 98 -15.09 4.60 -2.27
N THR A 99 -14.05 5.43 -2.20
CA THR A 99 -14.13 6.85 -2.58
C THR A 99 -13.24 7.07 -3.79
N PHE A 100 -13.87 7.46 -4.89
CA PHE A 100 -13.24 7.87 -6.14
C PHE A 100 -13.10 9.37 -6.13
N ASP A 101 -11.87 9.86 -6.13
CA ASP A 101 -11.54 11.27 -6.20
C ASP A 101 -11.13 11.60 -7.63
N TYR A 102 -11.87 12.52 -8.25
CA TYR A 102 -11.67 13.00 -9.62
C TYR A 102 -11.00 14.39 -9.63
N GLY A 103 -10.32 14.75 -8.54
CA GLY A 103 -9.62 16.01 -8.39
C GLY A 103 -10.57 17.20 -8.43
N LEU A 104 -10.48 18.01 -9.49
CA LEU A 104 -11.32 19.21 -9.65
C LEU A 104 -12.80 18.90 -9.90
N ASP A 105 -13.11 17.68 -10.36
CA ASP A 105 -14.48 17.23 -10.61
C ASP A 105 -15.17 16.69 -9.35
N GLY A 106 -14.45 16.69 -8.22
CA GLY A 106 -14.94 16.29 -6.90
C GLY A 106 -14.80 14.79 -6.64
N GLU A 107 -15.36 14.34 -5.53
CA GLU A 107 -15.30 12.94 -5.11
C GLU A 107 -16.67 12.25 -5.16
N ARG A 108 -16.68 10.95 -5.39
CA ARG A 108 -17.87 10.08 -5.29
C ARG A 108 -17.57 8.88 -4.42
N THR A 109 -18.51 8.54 -3.54
CA THR A 109 -18.33 7.44 -2.59
C THR A 109 -19.45 6.41 -2.70
N VAL A 110 -19.08 5.15 -2.93
CA VAL A 110 -20.00 4.01 -2.82
C VAL A 110 -19.79 3.26 -1.52
N SER A 111 -20.88 2.87 -0.87
CA SER A 111 -20.85 1.98 0.30
C SER A 111 -21.23 0.54 -0.08
N ILE A 112 -20.36 -0.42 0.19
CA ILE A 112 -20.58 -1.85 -0.07
C ILE A 112 -20.48 -2.67 1.23
N PRO A 113 -21.02 -3.90 1.32
CA PRO A 113 -20.78 -4.76 2.46
C PRO A 113 -19.27 -5.01 2.64
N ALA A 114 -18.77 -4.92 3.88
CA ALA A 114 -17.35 -5.06 4.16
C ALA A 114 -16.76 -6.40 3.67
N LYS A 115 -17.57 -7.47 3.75
CA LYS A 115 -17.20 -8.81 3.25
C LYS A 115 -17.05 -8.92 1.73
N ARG A 116 -17.53 -7.93 0.97
CA ARG A 116 -17.44 -7.87 -0.51
C ARG A 116 -16.39 -6.88 -0.99
N LEU A 117 -15.66 -6.25 -0.06
CA LEU A 117 -14.70 -5.24 -0.42
C LEU A 117 -13.59 -5.80 -1.31
N GLU A 118 -12.96 -6.91 -0.93
CA GLU A 118 -11.85 -7.45 -1.73
C GLU A 118 -12.34 -7.94 -3.10
N ASP A 119 -13.51 -8.59 -3.14
CA ASP A 119 -14.16 -9.06 -4.38
C ASP A 119 -14.44 -7.90 -5.35
N ALA A 120 -14.82 -6.72 -4.84
CA ALA A 120 -15.14 -5.54 -5.63
C ALA A 120 -13.91 -4.68 -5.95
N LEU A 121 -12.98 -4.56 -5.01
CA LEU A 121 -11.84 -3.66 -5.11
C LEU A 121 -10.89 -4.08 -6.22
N HIS A 122 -10.65 -5.39 -6.39
CA HIS A 122 -9.76 -5.90 -7.41
C HIS A 122 -10.19 -5.50 -8.84
N PRO A 123 -11.42 -5.82 -9.31
CA PRO A 123 -11.84 -5.42 -10.65
C PRO A 123 -12.00 -3.89 -10.80
N VAL A 124 -12.42 -3.17 -9.75
CA VAL A 124 -12.46 -1.70 -9.77
C VAL A 124 -11.07 -1.13 -10.01
N LEU A 125 -10.06 -1.61 -9.27
CA LEU A 125 -8.67 -1.19 -9.45
C LEU A 125 -8.13 -1.52 -10.83
N ALA A 126 -8.41 -2.71 -11.34
CA ALA A 126 -8.03 -3.10 -12.70
C ALA A 126 -8.59 -2.10 -13.73
N GLY A 127 -9.85 -1.72 -13.57
CA GLY A 127 -10.51 -0.70 -14.38
C GLY A 127 -9.87 0.68 -14.25
N THR A 128 -9.53 1.13 -13.03
CA THR A 128 -8.87 2.43 -12.81
C THR A 128 -7.46 2.47 -13.38
N LEU A 129 -6.68 1.39 -13.26
CA LEU A 129 -5.34 1.30 -13.85
C LEU A 129 -5.39 1.33 -15.37
N SER A 130 -6.35 0.64 -15.97
CA SER A 130 -6.57 0.68 -17.42
C SER A 130 -7.00 2.07 -17.89
N ALA A 131 -7.91 2.73 -17.17
CA ALA A 131 -8.33 4.09 -17.48
C ALA A 131 -7.20 5.12 -17.32
N ALA A 132 -6.28 4.91 -16.37
CA ALA A 132 -5.08 5.72 -16.18
C ALA A 132 -4.00 5.48 -17.26
N GLY A 133 -4.16 4.46 -18.10
CA GLY A 133 -3.21 4.11 -19.16
C GLY A 133 -1.96 3.37 -18.67
N ILE A 134 -2.07 2.72 -17.50
CA ILE A 134 -0.96 2.01 -16.86
C ILE A 134 -0.86 0.58 -17.37
N THR A 135 -2.00 -0.08 -17.53
CA THR A 135 -2.05 -1.40 -18.17
C THR A 135 -2.33 -1.25 -19.65
N ASP A 136 -1.62 -2.02 -20.47
CA ASP A 136 -1.82 -2.04 -21.92
C ASP A 136 -3.16 -2.69 -22.31
N PRO A 137 -3.70 -2.40 -23.52
CA PRO A 137 -4.90 -3.06 -23.99
C PRO A 137 -4.73 -4.59 -24.08
N GLY A 138 -5.53 -5.33 -23.31
CA GLY A 138 -5.46 -6.80 -23.23
C GLY A 138 -4.64 -7.33 -22.07
N GLU A 139 -3.86 -6.48 -21.41
CA GLU A 139 -3.20 -6.79 -20.15
C GLU A 139 -4.27 -6.98 -19.05
N SER A 140 -4.12 -8.05 -18.26
CA SER A 140 -5.09 -8.40 -17.23
C SER A 140 -4.48 -8.27 -15.84
N ALA A 141 -5.18 -7.59 -14.92
CA ALA A 141 -4.80 -7.62 -13.51
C ALA A 141 -5.12 -9.01 -12.92
N LEU A 142 -4.09 -9.76 -12.56
CA LEU A 142 -4.22 -11.13 -12.04
C LEU A 142 -4.61 -11.13 -10.56
N ARG A 143 -3.98 -10.23 -9.78
CA ARG A 143 -4.28 -10.11 -8.34
C ARG A 143 -3.86 -8.77 -7.78
N THR A 144 -4.60 -8.34 -6.76
CA THR A 144 -4.26 -7.19 -5.93
C THR A 144 -3.98 -7.64 -4.51
N PHE A 145 -2.89 -7.13 -3.93
CA PHE A 145 -2.56 -7.28 -2.53
C PHE A 145 -2.49 -5.92 -1.86
N ARG A 146 -2.85 -5.88 -0.57
CA ARG A 146 -2.80 -4.67 0.25
C ARG A 146 -2.20 -4.99 1.60
N PHE A 147 -1.15 -4.25 1.96
CA PHE A 147 -0.41 -4.41 3.19
C PHE A 147 -0.19 -3.04 3.83
N SER A 148 -0.98 -2.71 4.85
CA SER A 148 -0.93 -1.37 5.46
C SER A 148 -1.14 -0.28 4.38
N GLU A 149 -0.08 0.45 4.02
CA GLU A 149 -0.06 1.51 3.00
C GLU A 149 0.46 1.02 1.64
N LEU A 150 1.00 -0.19 1.54
CA LEU A 150 1.49 -0.76 0.29
C LEU A 150 0.35 -1.46 -0.45
N THR A 151 0.07 -1.03 -1.67
CA THR A 151 -0.77 -1.75 -2.63
C THR A 151 0.11 -2.33 -3.73
N LEU A 152 -0.03 -3.63 -3.99
CA LEU A 152 0.70 -4.35 -5.03
C LEU A 152 -0.31 -4.95 -6.00
N VAL A 153 -0.26 -4.56 -7.27
CA VAL A 153 -1.08 -5.15 -8.34
C VAL A 153 -0.17 -5.95 -9.25
N VAL A 154 -0.44 -7.24 -9.35
CA VAL A 154 0.25 -8.17 -10.24
C VAL A 154 -0.62 -8.33 -11.48
N THR A 155 -0.07 -7.99 -12.64
CA THR A 155 -0.75 -8.13 -13.93
C THR A 155 -0.11 -9.25 -14.75
N SER A 156 -0.56 -9.47 -15.98
CA SER A 156 0.07 -10.39 -16.92
C SER A 156 1.46 -9.93 -17.37
N ASP A 157 1.76 -8.63 -17.33
CA ASP A 157 2.94 -8.06 -17.98
C ASP A 157 3.81 -7.20 -17.06
N ARG A 158 3.30 -6.81 -15.87
CA ARG A 158 4.05 -5.98 -14.92
C ARG A 158 3.58 -6.15 -13.49
N VAL A 159 4.35 -5.56 -12.58
CA VAL A 159 3.95 -5.33 -11.20
C VAL A 159 3.83 -3.84 -10.97
N VAL A 160 2.65 -3.40 -10.53
CA VAL A 160 2.41 -2.02 -10.11
C VAL A 160 2.46 -1.96 -8.60
N LYS A 161 3.30 -1.07 -8.08
CA LYS A 161 3.54 -0.85 -6.66
C LYS A 161 3.13 0.57 -6.31
N HIS A 162 2.23 0.71 -5.35
CA HIS A 162 1.76 1.98 -4.83
C HIS A 162 1.98 2.01 -3.31
N ILE A 163 2.45 3.14 -2.77
CA ILE A 163 2.64 3.33 -1.32
C ILE A 163 1.89 4.58 -0.89
N GLY A 164 0.86 4.42 -0.07
CA GLY A 164 0.17 5.53 0.55
C GLY A 164 -1.09 5.14 1.32
N ALA A 165 -1.76 6.14 1.89
CA ALA A 165 -3.04 5.95 2.57
C ALA A 165 -4.18 5.61 1.58
N ALA A 166 -4.09 6.13 0.36
CA ALA A 166 -4.96 5.72 -0.73
C ALA A 166 -4.58 4.30 -1.19
N VAL A 167 -5.55 3.60 -1.77
CA VAL A 167 -5.28 2.31 -2.42
C VAL A 167 -4.60 2.52 -3.77
N TRP A 168 -4.88 3.66 -4.39
CA TRP A 168 -4.34 4.07 -5.65
C TRP A 168 -4.29 5.60 -5.71
N ASP A 169 -3.20 6.13 -6.23
CA ASP A 169 -3.07 7.48 -6.77
C ASP A 169 -1.96 7.50 -7.83
N ASP A 170 -1.64 8.68 -8.32
CA ASP A 170 -0.66 8.99 -9.33
C ASP A 170 0.82 8.81 -8.89
N ASP A 171 1.10 8.49 -7.62
CA ASP A 171 2.44 8.16 -7.11
C ASP A 171 2.64 6.65 -7.01
N TYR A 172 3.12 6.05 -8.10
CA TYR A 172 3.33 4.61 -8.21
C TYR A 172 4.62 4.27 -8.96
N GLU A 173 5.08 3.04 -8.77
CA GLU A 173 6.21 2.44 -9.47
C GLU A 173 5.71 1.25 -10.29
N GLU A 174 6.18 1.13 -11.54
CA GLU A 174 5.91 -0.01 -12.41
C GLU A 174 7.17 -0.82 -12.66
N PHE A 175 7.02 -2.14 -12.72
CA PHE A 175 8.08 -3.08 -13.04
C PHE A 175 7.60 -4.03 -14.13
N HIS A 176 7.94 -3.75 -15.38
CA HIS A 176 7.63 -4.60 -16.52
C HIS A 176 8.41 -5.92 -16.44
N TYR A 177 7.75 -7.03 -16.77
CA TYR A 177 8.39 -8.34 -16.73
C TYR A 177 9.52 -8.48 -17.75
N ASP A 178 9.45 -7.79 -18.90
CA ASP A 178 10.52 -7.73 -19.90
C ASP A 178 11.88 -7.26 -19.33
N ASP A 179 11.85 -6.39 -18.31
CA ASP A 179 13.05 -5.82 -17.69
C ASP A 179 13.50 -6.63 -16.45
N VAL A 180 12.71 -7.64 -16.05
CA VAL A 180 13.01 -8.49 -14.89
C VAL A 180 14.02 -9.56 -15.29
N SER A 181 15.12 -9.61 -14.53
CA SER A 181 16.20 -10.59 -14.70
C SER A 181 16.27 -11.62 -13.57
N ASP A 182 15.71 -11.32 -12.40
CA ASP A 182 15.66 -12.25 -11.28
C ASP A 182 14.51 -11.93 -10.32
N LEU A 183 14.01 -12.97 -9.65
CA LEU A 183 13.02 -12.88 -8.58
C LEU A 183 13.47 -13.78 -7.43
N GLN A 184 13.58 -13.20 -6.24
CA GLN A 184 13.97 -13.89 -5.01
C GLN A 184 13.05 -13.53 -3.85
N PHE A 185 12.98 -14.43 -2.89
CA PHE A 185 12.18 -14.27 -1.68
C PHE A 185 13.06 -14.56 -0.46
N GLU A 186 13.13 -13.60 0.45
CA GLU A 186 13.88 -13.73 1.70
C GLU A 186 12.91 -13.77 2.87
N GLU A 187 12.75 -14.95 3.47
CA GLU A 187 11.87 -15.13 4.63
C GLU A 187 12.44 -14.38 5.86
N GLY A 188 11.59 -13.54 6.46
CA GLY A 188 11.91 -12.83 7.69
C GLY A 188 10.95 -13.22 8.83
N SER A 189 11.32 -12.85 10.07
CA SER A 189 10.52 -13.15 11.25
C SER A 189 9.11 -12.53 11.20
N VAL A 190 9.02 -11.29 10.72
CA VAL A 190 7.76 -10.52 10.65
C VAL A 190 7.17 -10.49 9.24
N ALA A 191 8.03 -10.32 8.24
CA ALA A 191 7.65 -10.17 6.86
C ALA A 191 8.69 -10.78 5.93
N THR A 192 8.22 -11.34 4.82
CA THR A 192 9.04 -11.85 3.74
C THR A 192 9.42 -10.70 2.82
N SER A 193 10.70 -10.59 2.48
CA SER A 193 11.19 -9.65 1.49
C SER A 193 11.01 -10.25 0.11
N VAL A 194 10.27 -9.58 -0.77
CA VAL A 194 10.29 -9.86 -2.21
C VAL A 194 11.39 -9.00 -2.83
N VAL A 195 12.27 -9.62 -3.60
CA VAL A 195 13.38 -8.95 -4.28
C VAL A 195 13.25 -9.22 -5.78
N LEU A 196 12.92 -8.18 -6.54
CA LEU A 196 12.80 -8.20 -7.99
C LEU A 196 14.00 -7.47 -8.59
N THR A 197 14.78 -8.11 -9.45
CA THR A 197 15.90 -7.46 -10.13
C THR A 197 15.44 -6.96 -11.49
N VAL A 198 15.34 -5.65 -11.65
CA VAL A 198 14.84 -4.95 -12.84
C VAL A 198 15.97 -4.09 -13.39
N ASP A 199 16.34 -4.24 -14.66
CA ASP A 199 17.47 -3.51 -15.28
C ASP A 199 18.78 -3.57 -14.46
N GLY A 200 19.05 -4.74 -13.86
CA GLY A 200 20.21 -4.94 -12.98
C GLY A 200 20.13 -4.24 -11.62
N ARG A 201 19.00 -3.63 -11.26
CA ARG A 201 18.75 -3.00 -9.95
C ARG A 201 17.78 -3.83 -9.14
N GLN A 202 18.09 -4.01 -7.85
CA GLN A 202 17.20 -4.74 -6.95
C GLN A 202 16.13 -3.81 -6.38
N GLN A 203 14.88 -4.20 -6.60
CA GLN A 203 13.69 -3.61 -6.01
C GLN A 203 13.18 -4.51 -4.91
N ARG A 204 13.03 -3.95 -3.70
CA ARG A 204 12.69 -4.72 -2.51
C ARG A 204 11.44 -4.17 -1.85
N PHE A 205 10.48 -5.04 -1.59
CA PHE A 205 9.30 -4.70 -0.79
C PHE A 205 8.96 -5.83 0.20
N LYS A 206 8.17 -5.50 1.21
CA LYS A 206 7.82 -6.41 2.32
C LYS A 206 6.39 -6.91 2.16
N ALA A 207 6.23 -8.23 2.21
CA ALA A 207 4.94 -8.89 2.31
C ALA A 207 4.80 -9.50 3.71
N PRO A 208 3.71 -9.22 4.45
CA PRO A 208 3.41 -9.91 5.71
C PRO A 208 3.40 -11.43 5.51
N ASN A 209 3.93 -12.17 6.49
CA ASN A 209 4.12 -13.62 6.36
C ASN A 209 2.81 -14.40 6.07
N GLU A 210 1.66 -13.91 6.53
CA GLU A 210 0.35 -14.50 6.25
C GLU A 210 -0.01 -14.50 4.76
N GLN A 211 0.47 -13.50 4.01
CA GLN A 211 0.17 -13.29 2.60
C GLN A 211 1.37 -13.58 1.69
N ALA A 212 2.58 -13.67 2.24
CA ALA A 212 3.82 -13.88 1.50
C ALA A 212 3.76 -15.07 0.53
N ARG A 213 3.17 -16.19 0.94
CA ARG A 213 2.99 -17.36 0.08
C ARG A 213 2.11 -17.05 -1.14
N ALA A 214 1.00 -16.33 -0.94
CA ALA A 214 0.11 -15.97 -2.03
C ALA A 214 0.77 -14.97 -3.00
N VAL A 215 1.55 -14.02 -2.47
CA VAL A 215 2.37 -13.09 -3.28
C VAL A 215 3.39 -13.84 -4.11
N GLN A 216 4.14 -14.75 -3.48
CA GLN A 216 5.14 -15.58 -4.14
C GLN A 216 4.54 -16.41 -5.27
N GLU A 217 3.47 -17.16 -4.99
CA GLU A 217 2.78 -17.99 -6.00
C GLU A 217 2.31 -17.12 -7.17
N THR A 218 1.63 -16.00 -6.88
CA THR A 218 1.10 -15.13 -7.94
C THR A 218 2.21 -14.50 -8.79
N LEU A 219 3.32 -14.04 -8.18
CA LEU A 219 4.44 -13.44 -8.92
C LEU A 219 5.21 -14.47 -9.75
N VAL A 220 5.43 -15.67 -9.19
CA VAL A 220 6.11 -16.75 -9.91
C VAL A 220 5.26 -17.22 -11.08
N ASP A 221 3.97 -17.44 -10.87
CA ASP A 221 3.04 -17.87 -11.92
C ASP A 221 2.95 -16.81 -13.03
N ALA A 222 2.73 -15.52 -12.67
CA ALA A 222 2.66 -14.44 -13.64
C ALA A 222 3.93 -14.30 -14.49
N LEU A 223 5.11 -14.36 -13.85
CA LEU A 223 6.39 -14.28 -14.55
C LEU A 223 6.64 -15.50 -15.43
N CYS A 224 6.31 -16.70 -14.95
CA CYS A 224 6.46 -17.93 -15.75
C CYS A 224 5.52 -17.93 -16.95
N ASP A 225 4.27 -17.48 -16.78
CA ASP A 225 3.28 -17.38 -17.85
C ASP A 225 3.69 -16.32 -18.89
N HIS A 226 4.20 -15.17 -18.46
CA HIS A 226 4.68 -14.10 -19.37
C HIS A 226 5.83 -14.58 -20.26
N TYR A 227 6.78 -15.33 -19.69
CA TYR A 227 7.93 -15.88 -20.43
C TYR A 227 7.66 -17.25 -21.09
N ASP A 228 6.44 -17.80 -20.95
CA ASP A 228 6.05 -19.15 -21.41
C ASP A 228 7.03 -20.26 -20.94
N VAL A 229 7.43 -20.20 -19.66
CA VAL A 229 8.35 -21.16 -19.02
C VAL A 229 7.65 -21.93 -17.90
N ALA A 230 8.13 -23.14 -17.59
CA ALA A 230 7.49 -23.99 -16.60
C ALA A 230 7.97 -23.74 -15.16
N SER A 231 9.04 -22.95 -14.98
CA SER A 231 9.60 -22.66 -13.66
C SER A 231 10.50 -21.42 -13.63
N LEU A 232 10.72 -20.92 -12.41
CA LEU A 232 11.62 -19.79 -12.16
C LEU A 232 13.09 -20.08 -12.53
N GLU A 233 13.52 -21.34 -12.49
CA GLU A 233 14.87 -21.71 -12.96
C GLU A 233 14.98 -21.61 -14.49
N GLU A 234 13.96 -22.03 -15.23
CA GLU A 234 13.89 -21.88 -16.69
C GLU A 234 13.81 -20.41 -17.09
N PHE A 235 13.04 -19.60 -16.36
CA PHE A 235 13.02 -18.14 -16.51
C PHE A 235 14.45 -17.57 -16.42
N ARG A 236 15.19 -17.87 -15.35
CA ARG A 236 16.57 -17.37 -15.17
C ARG A 236 17.52 -17.80 -16.28
N LEU A 237 17.30 -18.96 -16.90
CA LEU A 237 18.08 -19.41 -18.04
C LEU A 237 17.70 -18.65 -19.32
N ALA A 238 16.42 -18.29 -19.48
CA ALA A 238 15.92 -17.56 -20.63
C ALA A 238 16.36 -16.09 -20.66
N VAL A 239 16.43 -15.43 -19.50
CA VAL A 239 16.82 -14.01 -19.38
C VAL A 239 18.32 -13.79 -19.11
N GLN A 240 19.10 -14.87 -18.99
CA GLN A 240 20.55 -14.74 -18.92
C GLN A 240 21.06 -14.10 -20.22
N PRO A 241 21.92 -13.08 -20.13
CA PRO A 241 22.54 -12.56 -21.33
C PRO A 241 23.30 -13.71 -22.01
N ASP A 242 23.13 -13.87 -23.31
CA ASP A 242 23.97 -14.77 -24.09
C ASP A 242 25.43 -14.39 -23.78
N GLU A 243 26.13 -15.20 -23.00
CA GLU A 243 27.59 -15.20 -22.95
C GLU A 243 28.13 -15.74 -24.30
N GLU A 244 27.60 -15.28 -25.44
CA GLU A 244 28.20 -15.44 -26.76
C GLU A 244 29.25 -14.35 -26.94
N GLY A 245 30.35 -14.55 -26.23
CA GLY A 245 31.51 -13.68 -26.29
C GLY A 245 32.44 -13.98 -25.14
N GLY A 246 32.95 -15.21 -25.07
CA GLY A 246 34.15 -15.47 -24.30
C GLY A 246 35.26 -14.53 -24.77
N GLU A 247 35.40 -13.39 -24.11
CA GLU A 247 36.72 -12.82 -23.91
C GLU A 247 37.45 -13.87 -23.08
N GLU A 248 38.34 -14.62 -23.75
CA GLU A 248 39.44 -15.30 -23.07
C GLU A 248 39.92 -14.33 -21.99
N ALA A 249 39.70 -14.69 -20.73
CA ALA A 249 40.35 -14.01 -19.63
C ALA A 249 41.83 -13.90 -20.04
N PRO A 250 42.40 -12.69 -20.15
CA PRO A 250 43.80 -12.56 -20.51
C PRO A 250 44.57 -13.40 -19.51
N ASP A 251 45.33 -14.36 -20.04
CA ASP A 251 46.17 -15.23 -19.24
C ASP A 251 46.97 -14.33 -18.27
N PRO A 252 46.82 -14.47 -16.93
CA PRO A 252 47.52 -13.62 -15.97
C PRO A 252 49.04 -13.86 -15.99
N THR A 253 49.55 -14.64 -16.95
CA THR A 253 50.97 -14.82 -17.25
C THR A 253 51.45 -14.18 -18.56
N ASP A 254 50.60 -13.48 -19.31
CA ASP A 254 51.06 -12.62 -20.43
C ASP A 254 51.55 -11.27 -19.90
N PHE A 255 52.72 -11.31 -19.26
CA PHE A 255 53.56 -10.14 -19.11
C PHE A 255 54.07 -9.78 -20.51
N GLY A 256 53.32 -8.90 -21.19
CA GLY A 256 53.70 -8.31 -22.46
C GLY A 256 55.19 -7.97 -22.50
N GLU A 257 55.78 -8.21 -23.68
CA GLU A 257 57.18 -7.97 -24.05
C GLU A 257 57.82 -6.89 -23.18
N GLY A 258 58.58 -7.35 -22.19
CA GLY A 258 59.14 -6.51 -21.14
C GLY A 258 59.99 -5.39 -21.75
N PRO A 259 59.97 -4.17 -21.17
CA PRO A 259 60.79 -3.08 -21.67
C PRO A 259 62.27 -3.50 -21.63
N ASP A 260 62.92 -3.39 -22.78
CA ASP A 260 64.35 -3.61 -22.95
C ASP A 260 65.12 -2.73 -21.94
N PRO A 261 65.90 -3.30 -20.99
CA PRO A 261 66.61 -2.50 -20.01
C PRO A 261 67.75 -1.79 -20.73
N LEU A 262 67.51 -0.53 -21.09
CA LEU A 262 68.51 0.33 -21.70
C LEU A 262 69.79 0.30 -20.86
N SER A 263 70.81 -0.19 -21.53
CA SER A 263 72.17 -0.33 -21.05
C SER A 263 72.68 1.01 -20.53
N ALA A 264 73.07 1.01 -19.26
CA ALA A 264 73.90 2.05 -18.70
C ALA A 264 75.29 1.98 -19.37
N GLU A 265 75.65 2.99 -20.14
CA GLU A 265 77.06 3.41 -20.27
C GLU A 265 77.19 4.93 -20.09
N PRO A 266 78.27 5.39 -19.45
CA PRO A 266 78.45 6.77 -18.99
C PRO A 266 79.16 7.64 -20.02
N ALA A 267 78.92 8.96 -20.00
CA ALA A 267 79.83 9.94 -20.60
C ALA A 267 79.75 11.27 -19.87
N GLU A 268 80.93 11.77 -19.48
CA GLU A 268 81.21 13.03 -18.80
C GLU A 268 81.26 14.21 -19.80
N GLY A 269 80.89 15.41 -19.32
CA GLY A 269 81.48 16.73 -19.63
C GLY A 269 81.37 17.32 -21.06
N ASP A 270 80.78 18.51 -21.21
CA ASP A 270 81.49 19.81 -21.17
C ASP A 270 80.56 20.97 -21.61
N ASP A 271 80.87 22.16 -21.12
CA ASP A 271 80.21 23.46 -21.31
C ASP A 271 80.18 23.95 -22.77
N THR A 272 79.09 24.63 -23.22
CA THR A 272 79.21 25.93 -23.92
C THR A 272 77.91 26.73 -23.98
N ASP A 273 78.13 28.05 -23.94
CA ASP A 273 77.30 29.25 -23.81
C ASP A 273 76.45 29.66 -25.05
N ASP A 274 75.74 30.78 -24.89
CA ASP A 274 74.93 31.61 -25.82
C ASP A 274 73.49 31.14 -26.07
N GLY A 275 72.42 31.91 -25.81
CA GLY A 275 72.30 33.36 -25.66
C GLY A 275 71.12 33.82 -26.53
N ILE A 276 70.01 34.25 -25.92
CA ILE A 276 69.13 35.35 -26.38
C ILE A 276 68.11 35.65 -25.28
N SER A 277 68.30 36.84 -24.72
CA SER A 277 67.36 37.63 -23.94
C SER A 277 66.26 38.18 -24.85
N VAL A 278 65.04 38.40 -24.34
CA VAL A 278 64.44 39.75 -24.19
C VAL A 278 63.03 39.66 -23.55
N SER A 279 62.98 40.22 -22.34
CA SER A 279 61.93 41.03 -21.66
C SER A 279 60.56 40.41 -21.35
N GLU A 280 60.24 40.22 -20.07
CA GLU A 280 59.85 41.21 -19.05
C GLU A 280 58.57 41.98 -19.34
N THR A 281 57.55 41.73 -18.53
CA THR A 281 56.83 42.77 -17.77
C THR A 281 56.19 42.11 -16.56
N GLY A 282 56.54 42.61 -15.37
CA GLY A 282 56.24 41.96 -14.10
C GLY A 282 55.04 42.51 -13.35
N SER A 283 55.15 42.33 -12.02
CA SER A 283 54.21 42.67 -10.94
C SER A 283 53.25 41.53 -10.63
N GLY A 284 53.25 40.90 -9.46
CA GLY A 284 53.83 41.24 -8.17
C GLY A 284 52.85 40.78 -7.08
N THR A 285 53.40 40.28 -5.98
CA THR A 285 52.78 40.06 -4.66
C THR A 285 52.25 38.67 -4.33
N ALA A 286 52.62 38.28 -3.11
CA ALA A 286 52.46 37.00 -2.45
C ALA A 286 51.09 36.84 -1.81
N GLY A 287 50.67 35.60 -1.56
CA GLY A 287 49.51 35.34 -0.72
C GLY A 287 49.26 33.84 -0.58
N VAL A 288 49.25 33.37 0.65
CA VAL A 288 49.26 31.99 1.10
C VAL A 288 47.84 31.37 1.12
N SER A 289 47.80 30.03 1.18
CA SER A 289 46.76 29.19 1.78
C SER A 289 45.44 28.94 1.03
N SER A 290 45.28 27.69 0.58
CA SER A 290 44.41 26.65 1.19
C SER A 290 43.67 25.79 0.15
N PRO A 291 43.36 24.53 0.51
CA PRO A 291 42.78 23.52 -0.38
C PRO A 291 41.25 23.58 -0.36
N SER A 292 40.63 23.14 -1.46
CA SER A 292 39.21 22.81 -1.62
C SER A 292 39.18 21.64 -2.62
N ASP A 293 38.33 20.64 -2.55
CA ASP A 293 37.35 20.21 -1.55
C ASP A 293 37.05 18.74 -1.91
N ALA A 294 36.84 17.91 -0.90
CA ALA A 294 36.58 16.49 -1.02
C ALA A 294 35.08 16.27 -1.31
N ALA A 295 34.76 15.38 -2.24
CA ALA A 295 34.11 14.10 -1.94
C ALA A 295 32.82 14.18 -1.10
N SER A 296 31.68 13.97 -1.78
CA SER A 296 30.50 13.32 -1.20
C SER A 296 30.87 11.98 -0.57
N PRO A 297 30.21 11.60 0.54
CA PRO A 297 29.24 10.51 0.42
C PRO A 297 28.05 10.52 1.43
N ALA A 298 27.01 9.78 1.03
CA ALA A 298 26.13 8.89 1.80
C ALA A 298 25.37 9.38 3.06
N SER A 299 24.09 8.98 3.12
CA SER A 299 23.35 8.79 4.38
C SER A 299 22.57 7.47 4.31
N GLY A 300 22.91 6.56 5.23
CA GLY A 300 21.98 5.61 5.86
C GLY A 300 21.49 6.24 7.18
N THR A 301 20.23 6.04 7.60
CA THR A 301 19.75 4.96 8.52
C THR A 301 20.46 5.04 9.88
N GLU A 302 19.85 5.09 11.07
CA GLU A 302 18.63 4.55 11.70
C GLU A 302 18.37 5.44 12.97
N SER A 303 17.21 5.53 13.62
CA SER A 303 16.67 4.55 14.57
C SER A 303 15.51 5.15 15.39
N GLU A 304 14.78 4.23 16.01
CA GLU A 304 13.46 4.26 16.67
C GLU A 304 13.36 4.94 18.06
N ASP A 305 12.10 5.01 18.54
CA ASP A 305 11.60 5.00 19.93
C ASP A 305 11.29 6.37 20.58
N GLY A 306 10.15 6.64 21.24
CA GLY A 306 8.95 5.86 21.57
C GLY A 306 7.92 6.69 22.37
N SER A 307 6.71 6.13 22.48
CA SER A 307 5.70 6.26 23.56
C SER A 307 4.86 7.54 23.83
N GLU A 308 3.53 7.28 23.93
CA GLU A 308 2.50 7.90 24.80
C GLU A 308 2.09 9.37 24.56
N THR A 309 0.82 9.83 24.50
CA THR A 309 -0.51 9.35 24.95
C THR A 309 -1.63 10.20 24.30
N ALA A 310 -2.88 9.71 24.42
CA ALA A 310 -4.13 10.48 24.57
C ALA A 310 -4.87 11.06 23.34
N ARG A 311 -5.65 10.17 22.72
CA ARG A 311 -7.12 10.25 22.51
C ARG A 311 -7.76 11.66 22.54
N VAL A 312 -8.27 12.09 21.39
CA VAL A 312 -9.49 12.88 21.30
C VAL A 312 -10.46 12.20 20.34
N ASP A 313 -11.61 11.82 20.91
CA ASP A 313 -12.72 11.13 20.28
C ASP A 313 -13.36 11.96 19.16
N ALA A 314 -13.75 11.24 18.11
CA ALA A 314 -14.64 11.68 17.07
C ALA A 314 -16.04 11.99 17.64
N VAL A 315 -16.53 13.19 17.36
CA VAL A 315 -17.97 13.50 17.41
C VAL A 315 -18.34 14.10 16.07
N ASP A 316 -18.70 13.23 15.12
CA ASP A 316 -19.63 13.58 14.06
C ASP A 316 -20.24 12.30 13.47
N ASP A 317 -21.28 11.78 14.14
CA ASP A 317 -22.20 10.81 13.57
C ASP A 317 -23.51 10.82 14.36
N ALA A 318 -24.39 11.79 14.08
CA ALA A 318 -25.82 11.72 14.42
C ALA A 318 -26.64 12.91 13.91
N ILE A 319 -26.74 13.19 12.60
CA ILE A 319 -27.95 13.81 12.03
C ILE A 319 -28.12 13.39 10.55
N ASP A 320 -28.70 12.21 10.30
CA ASP A 320 -29.55 12.00 9.11
C ASP A 320 -30.46 10.77 9.29
N ASP A 321 -31.49 10.90 10.15
CA ASP A 321 -32.62 9.96 10.20
C ASP A 321 -33.90 10.65 10.74
N VAL A 322 -34.12 11.93 10.40
CA VAL A 322 -35.38 12.62 10.74
C VAL A 322 -35.79 13.65 9.68
N LEU A 323 -35.92 13.23 8.43
CA LEU A 323 -36.69 13.97 7.42
C LEU A 323 -37.77 13.10 6.80
N SER A 324 -38.74 12.69 7.63
CA SER A 324 -40.07 12.32 7.17
C SER A 324 -41.15 12.72 8.19
N THR A 325 -41.17 13.96 8.68
CA THR A 325 -42.34 14.47 9.42
C THR A 325 -42.48 15.98 9.32
N ALA A 326 -43.12 16.44 8.25
CA ALA A 326 -43.95 17.64 8.27
C ALA A 326 -44.91 17.57 7.10
N GLU A 327 -46.20 17.34 7.38
CA GLU A 327 -47.37 17.99 6.76
C GLU A 327 -48.63 17.24 7.24
N SER A 328 -49.19 17.66 8.37
CA SER A 328 -50.62 17.46 8.67
C SER A 328 -51.06 18.49 9.71
N GLY A 329 -51.53 19.61 9.18
CA GLY A 329 -52.37 20.55 9.91
C GLY A 329 -53.82 20.04 9.97
N ASP A 330 -54.34 20.01 11.20
CA ASP A 330 -55.69 20.33 11.64
C ASP A 330 -56.88 20.14 10.67
N SER A 331 -57.82 19.26 11.05
CA SER A 331 -59.25 19.58 11.12
C SER A 331 -60.08 18.47 11.79
N GLY A 332 -60.62 18.78 12.96
CA GLY A 332 -62.07 18.76 13.22
C GLY A 332 -62.88 17.45 13.17
N ALA A 333 -63.28 17.01 14.37
CA ALA A 333 -64.68 16.82 14.78
C ALA A 333 -65.48 15.54 14.36
N GLU A 334 -65.81 14.80 15.44
CA GLU A 334 -67.17 14.40 15.86
C GLU A 334 -67.81 13.08 15.40
N ALA A 335 -68.16 12.32 16.45
CA ALA A 335 -69.39 11.55 16.65
C ALA A 335 -69.59 10.20 15.91
N GLY A 336 -69.47 9.13 16.70
CA GLY A 336 -70.69 8.62 17.33
C GLY A 336 -71.15 7.20 16.93
N THR A 337 -71.25 6.37 17.97
CA THR A 337 -72.17 5.22 18.15
C THR A 337 -71.82 3.91 17.40
N GLY A 338 -71.88 2.72 18.01
CA GLY A 338 -72.31 2.35 19.35
C GLY A 338 -72.07 0.86 19.59
N THR A 339 -71.56 0.56 20.79
CA THR A 339 -72.01 -0.47 21.75
C THR A 339 -72.81 -1.66 21.22
N THR A 340 -72.29 -2.88 21.42
CA THR A 340 -72.75 -3.90 22.41
C THR A 340 -71.96 -5.19 22.16
N ALA A 341 -71.72 -6.13 23.08
CA ALA A 341 -71.58 -6.18 24.53
C ALA A 341 -71.35 -7.68 24.87
N GLY A 342 -70.39 -7.96 25.76
CA GLY A 342 -70.41 -9.14 26.63
C GLY A 342 -69.54 -10.33 26.20
N ARG A 343 -68.88 -11.07 27.10
CA ARG A 343 -68.78 -11.00 28.57
C ARG A 343 -67.82 -12.11 29.05
N GLY A 344 -67.05 -11.84 30.11
CA GLY A 344 -66.43 -12.82 31.04
C GLY A 344 -64.91 -12.89 30.91
N ALA A 345 -64.07 -12.30 31.78
CA ALA A 345 -63.85 -12.57 33.22
C ALA A 345 -63.57 -14.07 33.48
N ALA A 346 -62.46 -14.53 34.07
CA ALA A 346 -61.51 -13.88 34.98
C ALA A 346 -60.18 -14.67 35.10
N GLN A 347 -59.19 -13.98 35.67
CA GLN A 347 -58.28 -14.43 36.75
C GLN A 347 -56.91 -15.09 36.43
N GLU A 348 -55.87 -14.36 36.86
CA GLU A 348 -54.59 -14.73 37.49
C GLU A 348 -53.85 -16.00 37.06
N ALA A 349 -52.60 -15.84 36.64
CA ALA A 349 -51.39 -16.14 37.43
C ALA A 349 -50.16 -16.29 36.51
N THR A 350 -49.02 -15.82 37.00
CA THR A 350 -47.68 -16.14 36.47
C THR A 350 -47.44 -17.65 36.51
N PRO A 351 -46.48 -18.18 35.72
CA PRO A 351 -45.18 -18.40 36.33
C PRO A 351 -43.96 -18.23 35.41
N ASP A 352 -42.89 -17.88 36.11
CA ASP A 352 -41.48 -17.98 35.78
C ASP A 352 -41.09 -19.45 35.54
N SER A 353 -40.25 -19.71 34.52
CA SER A 353 -39.90 -21.07 34.11
C SER A 353 -38.43 -21.38 34.36
N ALA A 354 -38.23 -22.13 35.44
CA ALA A 354 -37.34 -23.28 35.58
C ALA A 354 -35.83 -23.12 35.29
N THR A 355 -35.11 -22.96 36.40
CA THR A 355 -33.77 -23.50 36.68
C THR A 355 -33.71 -25.01 36.38
N HIS A 356 -32.71 -25.45 35.63
CA HIS A 356 -32.19 -26.82 35.72
C HIS A 356 -30.66 -26.79 35.83
N ASP A 357 -30.23 -27.34 36.95
CA ASP A 357 -28.87 -27.60 37.39
C ASP A 357 -28.33 -28.90 36.74
N GLY A 358 -27.01 -29.01 36.60
CA GLY A 358 -26.33 -30.09 35.88
C GLY A 358 -24.81 -30.02 35.96
N THR A 359 -24.32 -30.18 37.18
CA THR A 359 -22.96 -30.50 37.65
C THR A 359 -22.05 -31.27 36.68
N ASP A 360 -20.78 -30.85 36.56
CA ASP A 360 -19.66 -31.77 36.85
C ASP A 360 -18.43 -31.01 37.37
N ALA A 361 -17.81 -31.60 38.37
CA ALA A 361 -16.71 -31.07 39.16
C ALA A 361 -15.41 -31.84 38.85
N GLY A 362 -14.28 -31.13 38.81
CA GLY A 362 -12.96 -31.75 38.64
C GLY A 362 -11.81 -30.80 38.93
N THR A 363 -11.55 -30.59 40.23
CA THR A 363 -10.25 -30.60 40.94
C THR A 363 -8.98 -30.03 40.27
N ASP A 364 -8.39 -28.99 40.87
CA ASP A 364 -7.05 -28.94 41.51
C ASP A 364 -6.65 -27.45 41.68
N ALA A 365 -6.65 -26.88 42.90
CA ALA A 365 -5.59 -26.93 43.90
C ALA A 365 -4.29 -26.20 43.47
N GLY A 366 -3.93 -25.13 44.19
CA GLY A 366 -2.56 -24.60 44.16
C GLY A 366 -2.43 -23.08 44.29
N THR A 367 -2.61 -22.56 45.50
CA THR A 367 -2.13 -21.26 45.97
C THR A 367 -0.61 -21.18 45.86
N ASP A 368 -0.04 -20.05 45.41
CA ASP A 368 1.00 -19.38 46.20
C ASP A 368 1.26 -17.93 45.76
N ALA A 369 1.22 -17.04 46.76
CA ALA A 369 1.72 -15.69 46.71
C ALA A 369 3.11 -15.69 47.36
N GLY A 370 4.08 -14.99 46.77
CA GLY A 370 5.40 -14.88 47.35
C GLY A 370 6.27 -13.82 46.68
N THR A 371 6.33 -12.66 47.31
CA THR A 371 7.40 -11.66 47.21
C THR A 371 8.73 -12.29 47.62
N ASP A 372 9.84 -12.08 46.88
CA ASP A 372 11.07 -11.53 47.45
C ASP A 372 12.18 -11.27 46.42
N ALA A 373 13.02 -10.30 46.77
CA ALA A 373 14.20 -9.82 46.06
C ALA A 373 15.36 -10.84 46.08
N GLY A 374 16.23 -10.75 45.07
CA GLY A 374 17.49 -11.47 45.02
C GLY A 374 18.48 -10.83 44.05
N THR A 375 19.40 -10.03 44.60
CA THR A 375 20.68 -9.67 44.00
C THR A 375 21.52 -10.93 43.82
N ASP A 376 22.12 -11.14 42.63
CA ASP A 376 23.36 -11.89 42.52
C ASP A 376 24.30 -11.26 41.49
N ALA A 377 25.56 -11.17 41.89
CA ALA A 377 26.69 -10.64 41.15
C ALA A 377 27.59 -11.82 40.80
N GLY A 378 28.06 -11.91 39.55
CA GLY A 378 28.96 -13.00 39.16
C GLY A 378 29.51 -12.93 37.74
N THR A 379 30.58 -12.15 37.61
CA THR A 379 31.83 -12.55 36.92
C THR A 379 31.85 -12.64 35.39
N ASP A 380 32.41 -11.58 34.80
CA ASP A 380 33.68 -11.59 34.05
C ASP A 380 33.76 -12.51 32.81
N ASN A 381 33.63 -11.90 31.63
CA ASN A 381 34.35 -12.31 30.44
C ASN A 381 34.87 -11.04 29.76
N GLY A 382 36.20 -10.94 29.73
CA GLY A 382 36.93 -9.78 29.23
C GLY A 382 36.67 -9.47 27.76
N PHE A 383 36.44 -8.19 27.50
CA PHE A 383 36.81 -7.55 26.24
C PHE A 383 37.35 -6.16 26.60
N GLU A 384 38.67 -6.07 26.75
CA GLU A 384 39.41 -4.80 26.70
C GLU A 384 39.33 -4.26 25.27
N GLY A 385 38.20 -3.62 24.96
CA GLY A 385 38.10 -2.65 23.89
C GLY A 385 37.82 -1.31 24.55
N THR A 386 38.80 -0.40 24.55
CA THR A 386 38.59 1.01 24.86
C THR A 386 37.57 1.57 23.86
N PHE A 387 36.28 1.49 24.20
CA PHE A 387 35.27 2.35 23.61
C PHE A 387 35.47 3.71 24.26
N GLU A 388 36.28 4.54 23.59
CA GLU A 388 36.26 5.98 23.79
C GLU A 388 34.92 6.44 23.20
N PRO A 389 33.92 6.86 24.02
CA PRO A 389 32.73 7.44 23.44
C PRO A 389 33.18 8.67 22.67
N ALA A 390 32.82 8.75 21.39
CA ALA A 390 32.99 9.97 20.63
C ALA A 390 32.31 11.07 21.45
N ARG A 391 33.12 11.90 22.09
CA ARG A 391 32.66 13.09 22.79
C ARG A 391 32.14 13.99 21.67
N ALA A 392 30.86 13.85 21.34
CA ALA A 392 30.15 14.86 20.58
C ALA A 392 30.55 16.19 21.21
N ALA A 393 31.18 17.06 20.42
CA ALA A 393 31.69 18.30 20.94
C ALA A 393 30.54 18.95 21.70
N ASP A 394 30.74 19.29 22.98
CA ASP A 394 29.66 19.77 23.86
C ASP A 394 28.86 20.95 23.22
N GLY A 395 29.41 21.61 22.18
CA GLY A 395 28.73 22.62 21.37
C GLY A 395 27.73 22.14 20.31
N ASP A 396 27.75 20.88 19.85
CA ASP A 396 26.75 20.37 18.89
C ASP A 396 25.43 20.02 19.59
N PHE A 397 25.52 19.55 20.84
CA PHE A 397 24.35 19.33 21.69
C PHE A 397 23.71 20.66 22.12
N GLU A 398 24.52 21.67 22.48
CA GLU A 398 24.02 23.01 22.82
C GLU A 398 23.33 23.69 21.63
N ARG A 399 23.87 23.52 20.40
CA ARG A 399 23.21 24.00 19.17
C ARG A 399 21.87 23.34 18.93
N LEU A 400 21.77 22.02 19.14
CA LEU A 400 20.49 21.31 18.99
C LEU A 400 19.45 21.80 20.00
N LEU A 401 19.85 22.10 21.24
CA LEU A 401 18.95 22.63 22.26
C LEU A 401 18.44 24.03 21.89
N GLU A 402 19.31 24.91 21.37
CA GLU A 402 18.91 26.24 20.90
C GLU A 402 17.96 26.18 19.69
N GLU A 403 18.20 25.23 18.79
CA GLU A 403 17.32 24.99 17.62
C GLU A 403 15.95 24.48 18.05
N VAL A 404 15.90 23.53 19.00
CA VAL A 404 14.64 22.99 19.53
C VAL A 404 13.82 24.07 20.23
N GLU A 405 14.47 24.95 21.01
CA GLU A 405 13.76 26.06 21.67
C GLU A 405 13.21 27.07 20.63
N THR A 406 13.99 27.37 19.59
CA THR A 406 13.54 28.26 18.50
C THR A 406 12.36 27.67 17.72
N LEU A 407 12.38 26.36 17.46
CA LEU A 407 11.28 25.65 16.82
C LEU A 407 10.04 25.67 17.71
N ARG A 408 10.21 25.43 19.01
CA ARG A 408 9.12 25.46 19.99
C ARG A 408 8.44 26.83 20.04
N GLU A 409 9.20 27.92 20.15
CA GLU A 409 8.65 29.28 20.11
C GLU A 409 7.89 29.57 18.80
N THR A 410 8.38 29.00 17.69
CA THR A 410 7.73 29.17 16.39
C THR A 410 6.40 28.43 16.32
N VAL A 411 6.33 27.21 16.84
CA VAL A 411 5.10 26.41 16.93
C VAL A 411 4.09 27.08 17.85
N GLU A 412 4.51 27.60 19.00
CA GLU A 412 3.62 28.33 19.92
C GLU A 412 3.03 29.57 19.24
N ARG A 413 3.83 30.33 18.51
CA ARG A 413 3.37 31.50 17.73
C ARG A 413 2.40 31.11 16.60
N GLN A 414 2.59 29.95 15.98
CA GLN A 414 1.67 29.43 14.97
C GLN A 414 0.34 29.02 15.60
N GLY A 415 0.37 28.36 16.76
CA GLY A 415 -0.82 28.01 17.54
C GLY A 415 -1.65 29.25 17.91
N GLU A 416 -1.00 30.29 18.44
CA GLU A 416 -1.68 31.55 18.76
C GLU A 416 -2.34 32.21 17.55
N ARG A 417 -1.72 32.10 16.37
CA ARG A 417 -2.27 32.64 15.12
C ARG A 417 -3.49 31.83 14.66
N LEU A 418 -3.47 30.52 14.80
CA LEU A 418 -4.61 29.66 14.48
C LEU A 418 -5.79 29.93 15.42
N ASP A 419 -5.53 30.14 16.71
CA ASP A 419 -6.57 30.49 17.68
C ASP A 419 -7.23 31.83 17.34
N GLN A 420 -6.43 32.83 16.95
CA GLN A 420 -6.96 34.12 16.49
C GLN A 420 -7.80 33.98 15.22
N GLN A 421 -7.38 33.13 14.28
CA GLN A 421 -8.15 32.85 13.07
C GLN A 421 -9.46 32.14 13.38
N SER A 422 -9.46 31.18 14.31
CA SER A 422 -10.66 30.49 14.76
C SER A 422 -11.67 31.45 15.38
N GLN A 423 -11.21 32.33 16.27
CA GLN A 423 -12.07 33.36 16.89
C GLN A 423 -12.64 34.33 15.85
N LEU A 424 -11.84 34.71 14.85
CA LEU A 424 -12.30 35.58 13.77
C LEU A 424 -13.36 34.89 12.89
N ILE A 425 -13.19 33.59 12.62
CA ILE A 425 -14.17 32.79 11.90
C ILE A 425 -15.48 32.69 12.70
N GLU A 426 -15.41 32.42 14.00
CA GLU A 426 -16.60 32.39 14.87
C GLU A 426 -17.33 33.74 14.90
N GLN A 427 -16.59 34.84 14.97
CA GLN A 427 -17.17 36.18 14.93
C GLN A 427 -17.86 36.45 13.58
N LEU A 428 -17.24 36.06 12.46
CA LEU A 428 -17.84 36.20 11.12
C LEU A 428 -19.10 35.34 10.96
N ILE A 429 -19.09 34.12 11.51
CA ILE A 429 -20.26 33.24 11.52
C ILE A 429 -21.39 33.86 12.36
N GLU A 430 -21.09 34.45 13.51
CA GLU A 430 -22.09 35.10 14.36
C GLU A 430 -22.66 36.37 13.71
N GLU A 431 -21.84 37.16 13.02
CA GLU A 431 -22.30 38.31 12.24
C GLU A 431 -23.19 37.88 11.06
N LEU A 432 -22.81 36.83 10.32
CA LEU A 432 -23.64 36.24 9.27
C LEU A 432 -24.98 35.71 9.80
N ARG A 433 -24.98 35.13 11.00
CA ARG A 433 -26.18 34.59 11.65
C ARG A 433 -27.11 35.70 12.16
N ARG A 434 -26.59 36.86 12.57
CA ARG A 434 -27.38 38.02 13.03
C ARG A 434 -27.85 38.92 11.88
N GLY A 435 -27.20 38.84 10.72
CA GLY A 435 -27.54 39.58 9.50
C GLY A 435 -28.64 38.95 8.62
N ARG A 436 -29.21 37.82 9.04
CA ARG A 436 -30.31 37.10 8.39
C ARG A 436 -31.51 37.07 9.35
#